data_AF-A0A7S2BJW0-F1
#
_entry.id   AF-A0A7S2BJW0-F1
#
_cell.length_a   1.000
_cell.length_b   1.000
_cell.length_c   1.000
_cell.angle_alpha   90.00
_cell.angle_beta   90.00
_cell.angle_gamma   90.00
#
_symmetry.space_group_name_H-M   'P 1'
#
loop_
_entity.id
_entity.type
_entity.pdbx_description
1 polymer ?
#
loop_
_entity_poly.entity_id
_entity_poly.type
_entity_poly.pdbx_seq_one_letter_code
_entity_poly.pdbx_strand_id
1 'polypeptide(L)'
;MSVIGCYFAYRFYVTDGEIVDAVDSELSAVDGSIVLSTCVIYLVYCAVDMFLCFTCYSSEVKIAYWHHTIYFVLVAYLMRTGRGLLFCFFVLEEFPTFVASIYMLIGDVRPRLTTGVSIFFMRMSFHTYVTYACIDRTNTRLFIFSNIMLMLHINWFRSWFVKRVTLVRDQADNKSDDGKRGLSLEVTTHVYLVAAMLFLQTIMHGALIFAVLSNSLLPKIDWSERNWDLVQVILSIMGHVGCFFVFTIRMVGIIQDVYTEHFIMHSISQKEIIYNISWEDPREEREALGITSDDVILTISSAGCNVLDYLIEGPKAIVACDFNVAQLAMLELKLACIKHLDYDRFFEIWAKSNYKVFQENYKSVLRSTLTDVTRDFWDENEALIRDNIMFAGTSGLAARLLRPGLVWSGIVDYMVKRKLYLPASIGITIFRNFLSNQTLWGWLAPLGGVPKSQLDLVKREPWVWSDRLEEVVGRRMWTADNYFYYAYIAGEWSKDCCPRYMEEKHFASLRKHVDRVTLHHGPIAEAAQLRDDFTLASLLDSMD
;
A
#
# COMPACT_ATOMS: atom_id res chain seq x y z
N MET A 1 27.89 -23.21 -22.36
CA MET A 1 27.09 -23.46 -21.15
C MET A 1 26.76 -22.12 -20.53
N SER A 2 25.47 -21.87 -20.32
CA SER A 2 24.88 -20.57 -19.98
C SER A 2 25.43 -20.00 -18.67
N VAL A 3 25.50 -18.67 -18.58
CA VAL A 3 25.92 -17.87 -17.41
C VAL A 3 25.17 -18.24 -16.12
N ILE A 4 24.02 -18.90 -16.24
CA ILE A 4 23.24 -19.50 -15.15
C ILE A 4 23.97 -20.69 -14.48
N GLY A 5 24.76 -21.45 -15.25
CA GLY A 5 25.55 -22.59 -14.75
C GLY A 5 26.72 -22.21 -13.85
N CYS A 6 27.30 -21.01 -14.03
CA CYS A 6 28.35 -20.51 -13.13
C CYS A 6 27.79 -19.96 -11.81
N TYR A 7 26.49 -19.69 -11.73
CA TYR A 7 25.88 -19.00 -10.57
C TYR A 7 25.18 -19.95 -9.59
N PHE A 8 24.78 -21.15 -10.01
CA PHE A 8 24.01 -22.11 -9.16
C PHE A 8 24.55 -23.55 -9.12
N ALA A 9 25.78 -23.83 -9.56
CA ALA A 9 26.31 -25.19 -9.53
C ALA A 9 26.96 -25.55 -8.18
N TYR A 10 26.14 -25.88 -7.19
CA TYR A 10 26.50 -26.91 -6.22
C TYR A 10 25.61 -28.13 -6.46
N ARG A 11 26.19 -29.29 -6.77
CA ARG A 11 26.24 -30.46 -5.85
C ARG A 11 26.62 -31.81 -6.51
N PHE A 12 27.33 -32.60 -5.69
CA PHE A 12 27.50 -34.07 -5.64
C PHE A 12 28.35 -34.79 -6.70
N TYR A 13 29.57 -35.16 -6.31
CA TYR A 13 30.10 -36.50 -6.58
C TYR A 13 30.53 -37.15 -5.26
N VAL A 14 29.90 -38.28 -4.94
CA VAL A 14 30.38 -39.23 -3.93
C VAL A 14 31.42 -40.09 -4.64
N THR A 15 32.68 -39.88 -4.32
CA THR A 15 33.72 -40.91 -4.42
C THR A 15 34.65 -40.71 -3.24
N ASP A 16 34.67 -41.71 -2.36
CA ASP A 16 35.59 -41.89 -1.22
C ASP A 16 35.43 -40.98 0.02
N GLY A 17 34.20 -40.66 0.40
CA GLY A 17 33.86 -40.41 1.82
C GLY A 17 34.34 -39.10 2.46
N GLU A 18 35.03 -38.22 1.75
CA GLU A 18 35.40 -36.88 2.23
C GLU A 18 34.72 -35.77 1.40
N ILE A 19 34.07 -34.81 2.09
CA ILE A 19 33.56 -33.59 1.48
C ILE A 19 34.76 -32.64 1.33
N VAL A 20 35.28 -32.50 0.12
CA VAL A 20 36.25 -31.45 -0.21
C VAL A 20 35.50 -30.31 -0.89
N ASP A 21 35.65 -29.09 -0.37
CA ASP A 21 35.11 -27.86 -0.95
C ASP A 21 35.74 -27.61 -2.34
N ALA A 22 35.07 -28.05 -3.40
CA ALA A 22 35.52 -27.87 -4.79
C ALA A 22 35.64 -26.38 -5.20
N VAL A 23 35.07 -25.46 -4.41
CA VAL A 23 35.27 -24.01 -4.58
C VAL A 23 36.71 -23.61 -4.29
N ASP A 24 37.42 -24.20 -3.33
CA ASP A 24 38.80 -23.80 -3.07
C ASP A 24 39.79 -24.37 -4.11
N SER A 25 39.52 -25.54 -4.68
CA SER A 25 40.43 -26.19 -5.62
C SER A 25 40.34 -25.64 -7.05
N GLU A 26 39.14 -25.38 -7.59
CA GLU A 26 38.99 -24.83 -8.94
C GLU A 26 39.17 -23.30 -8.99
N LEU A 27 38.85 -22.55 -7.92
CA LEU A 27 39.11 -21.10 -7.87
C LEU A 27 40.60 -20.76 -7.69
N SER A 28 41.43 -21.67 -7.20
CA SER A 28 42.89 -21.51 -7.16
C SER A 28 43.55 -21.53 -8.55
N ALA A 29 42.82 -21.94 -9.59
CA ALA A 29 43.31 -22.04 -10.97
C ALA A 29 43.13 -20.76 -11.79
N VAL A 30 42.46 -19.72 -11.26
CA VAL A 30 42.35 -18.42 -11.92
C VAL A 30 43.67 -17.67 -11.77
N ASP A 31 44.32 -17.35 -12.88
CA ASP A 31 45.59 -16.60 -12.88
C ASP A 31 45.46 -15.31 -12.07
N GLY A 32 46.31 -15.14 -11.06
CA GLY A 32 46.34 -13.96 -10.19
C GLY A 32 46.56 -12.66 -10.96
N SER A 33 47.15 -12.73 -12.17
CA SER A 33 47.29 -11.59 -13.07
C SER A 33 45.94 -11.07 -13.60
N ILE A 34 45.00 -11.97 -13.87
CA ILE A 34 43.64 -11.64 -14.36
C ILE A 34 42.86 -10.99 -13.22
N VAL A 35 42.89 -11.58 -12.03
CA VAL A 35 42.21 -11.06 -10.84
C VAL A 35 42.69 -9.65 -10.50
N LEU A 36 44.01 -9.44 -10.50
CA LEU A 36 44.61 -8.13 -10.24
C LEU A 36 44.19 -7.11 -11.31
N SER A 37 44.23 -7.50 -12.59
CA SER A 37 43.85 -6.63 -13.70
C SER A 37 42.38 -6.20 -13.61
N THR A 38 41.46 -7.12 -13.31
CA THR A 38 40.03 -6.82 -13.13
C THR A 38 39.78 -5.86 -11.97
N CYS A 39 40.44 -6.05 -10.83
CA CYS A 39 40.34 -5.15 -9.68
C CYS A 39 40.84 -3.73 -10.01
N VAL A 40 41.99 -3.63 -10.68
CA VAL A 40 42.59 -2.35 -11.06
C VAL A 40 41.73 -1.61 -12.09
N ILE A 41 41.23 -2.30 -13.12
CA ILE A 41 40.35 -1.72 -14.13
C ILE A 41 39.10 -1.13 -13.48
N TYR A 42 38.49 -1.83 -12.53
CA TYR A 42 37.30 -1.34 -11.84
C TYR A 42 37.58 -0.13 -10.94
N LEU A 43 38.72 -0.12 -10.23
CA LEU A 43 39.14 1.03 -9.44
C LEU A 43 39.37 2.27 -10.30
N VAL A 44 39.96 2.09 -11.49
CA VAL A 44 40.13 3.15 -12.49
C VAL A 44 38.77 3.63 -12.98
N TYR A 45 37.83 2.72 -13.28
CA TYR A 45 36.46 3.07 -13.65
C TYR A 45 35.79 3.95 -12.57
N CYS A 46 35.82 3.54 -11.30
CA CYS A 46 35.24 4.33 -10.20
C CYS A 46 35.88 5.72 -10.09
N ALA A 47 37.20 5.82 -10.22
CA ALA A 47 37.90 7.10 -10.15
C ALA A 47 37.55 8.03 -11.33
N VAL A 48 37.44 7.47 -12.53
CA VAL A 48 37.02 8.22 -13.73
C VAL A 48 35.56 8.65 -13.63
N ASP A 49 34.67 7.77 -13.18
CA ASP A 49 33.25 8.08 -13.01
C ASP A 49 33.02 9.17 -11.94
N MET A 50 33.72 9.10 -10.80
CA MET A 50 33.71 10.17 -9.80
C MET A 50 34.22 11.50 -10.37
N PHE A 51 35.30 11.48 -11.14
CA PHE A 51 35.82 12.68 -11.81
C PHE A 51 34.79 13.27 -12.80
N LEU A 52 34.21 12.44 -13.66
CA LEU A 52 33.19 12.85 -14.62
C LEU A 52 31.92 13.35 -13.93
N CYS A 53 31.49 12.71 -12.85
CA CYS A 53 30.35 13.15 -12.05
C CYS A 53 30.58 14.55 -11.48
N PHE A 54 31.78 14.83 -10.97
CA PHE A 54 32.17 16.16 -10.48
C PHE A 54 32.20 17.22 -11.59
N THR A 55 32.72 16.89 -12.77
CA THR A 55 32.93 17.87 -13.84
C THR A 55 31.73 18.06 -14.77
N CYS A 56 30.92 17.02 -14.97
CA CYS A 56 29.91 16.98 -16.03
C CYS A 56 28.47 16.86 -15.51
N TYR A 57 28.23 16.24 -14.35
CA TYR A 57 26.87 15.96 -13.86
C TYR A 57 26.75 16.20 -12.34
N SER A 58 27.12 17.42 -11.92
CA SER A 58 27.29 17.80 -10.51
C SER A 58 26.03 17.68 -9.62
N SER A 59 24.83 17.61 -10.22
CA SER A 59 23.57 17.41 -9.51
C SER A 59 23.38 15.99 -8.98
N GLU A 60 24.04 14.99 -9.56
CA GLU A 60 23.91 13.55 -9.19
C GLU A 60 25.00 13.10 -8.19
N VAL A 61 25.86 14.02 -7.75
CA VAL A 61 27.10 13.78 -7.00
C VAL A 61 26.90 13.02 -5.70
N LYS A 62 25.81 13.24 -4.97
CA LYS A 62 25.70 12.78 -3.57
C LYS A 62 25.67 11.26 -3.41
N ILE A 63 25.04 10.52 -4.31
CA ILE A 63 24.83 9.07 -4.13
C ILE A 63 25.97 8.27 -4.79
N ALA A 64 26.40 8.67 -5.99
CA ALA A 64 27.49 8.01 -6.71
C ALA A 64 28.82 8.11 -5.97
N TYR A 65 29.13 9.26 -5.34
CA TYR A 65 30.37 9.41 -4.56
C TYR A 65 30.45 8.46 -3.38
N TRP A 66 29.38 8.32 -2.59
CA TRP A 66 29.37 7.40 -1.46
C TRP A 66 29.49 5.96 -1.93
N HIS A 67 28.74 5.57 -2.95
CA HIS A 67 28.79 4.24 -3.55
C HIS A 67 30.22 3.89 -4.03
N HIS A 68 30.81 4.69 -4.93
CA HIS A 68 32.14 4.42 -5.49
C HIS A 68 33.26 4.51 -4.46
N THR A 69 33.18 5.43 -3.48
CA THR A 69 34.15 5.49 -2.36
C THR A 69 34.12 4.20 -1.55
N ILE A 70 32.92 3.65 -1.32
CA ILE A 70 32.77 2.43 -0.55
C ILE A 70 33.31 1.21 -1.31
N TYR A 71 33.05 1.11 -2.62
CA TYR A 71 33.66 0.07 -3.46
C TYR A 71 35.19 0.20 -3.49
N PHE A 72 35.74 1.42 -3.57
CA PHE A 72 37.18 1.65 -3.55
C PHE A 72 37.87 1.07 -2.30
N VAL A 73 37.28 1.33 -1.12
CA VAL A 73 37.77 0.78 0.16
C VAL A 73 37.63 -0.74 0.21
N LEU A 74 36.51 -1.27 -0.26
CA LEU A 74 36.24 -2.71 -0.27
C LEU A 74 37.23 -3.47 -1.17
N VAL A 75 37.45 -3.01 -2.41
CA VAL A 75 38.38 -3.65 -3.34
C VAL A 75 39.80 -3.61 -2.79
N ALA A 76 40.24 -2.45 -2.26
CA ALA A 76 41.56 -2.32 -1.65
C ALA A 76 41.76 -3.30 -0.47
N TYR A 77 40.74 -3.47 0.37
CA TYR A 77 40.75 -4.44 1.47
C TYR A 77 40.77 -5.90 0.98
N LEU A 78 39.94 -6.23 -0.01
CA LEU A 78 39.88 -7.58 -0.60
C LEU A 78 41.19 -7.95 -1.30
N MET A 79 41.82 -7.02 -2.02
CA MET A 79 43.15 -7.23 -2.60
C MET A 79 44.21 -7.45 -1.52
N ARG A 80 44.23 -6.62 -0.46
CA ARG A 80 45.19 -6.76 0.65
C ARG A 80 45.06 -8.08 1.40
N THR A 81 43.87 -8.67 1.44
CA THR A 81 43.60 -9.92 2.14
C THR A 81 43.70 -11.17 1.25
N GLY A 82 44.16 -11.03 0.00
CA GLY A 82 44.30 -12.14 -0.95
C GLY A 82 42.97 -12.64 -1.51
N ARG A 83 41.92 -11.83 -1.44
CA ARG A 83 40.53 -12.18 -1.76
C ARG A 83 39.98 -11.44 -2.99
N GLY A 84 40.87 -10.99 -3.89
CA GLY A 84 40.49 -10.25 -5.10
C GLY A 84 39.54 -11.02 -6.03
N LEU A 85 39.54 -12.36 -5.98
CA LEU A 85 38.64 -13.17 -6.81
C LEU A 85 37.17 -13.01 -6.40
N LEU A 86 36.88 -12.76 -5.11
CA LEU A 86 35.53 -12.38 -4.68
C LEU A 86 35.09 -11.11 -5.40
N PHE A 87 36.00 -10.13 -5.54
CA PHE A 87 35.76 -8.87 -6.25
C PHE A 87 35.43 -9.06 -7.74
N CYS A 88 36.07 -10.00 -8.43
CA CYS A 88 35.76 -10.27 -9.84
C CYS A 88 34.29 -10.67 -10.07
N PHE A 89 33.63 -11.28 -9.08
CA PHE A 89 32.18 -11.53 -9.12
C PHE A 89 31.34 -10.26 -8.87
N PHE A 90 31.82 -9.31 -8.05
CA PHE A 90 31.16 -8.01 -7.85
C PHE A 90 31.11 -7.19 -9.15
N VAL A 91 32.07 -7.32 -10.07
CA VAL A 91 32.05 -6.60 -11.36
C VAL A 91 30.82 -6.98 -12.20
N LEU A 92 30.33 -8.22 -12.07
CA LEU A 92 29.09 -8.64 -12.74
C LEU A 92 27.88 -7.85 -12.23
N GLU A 93 27.87 -7.41 -10.98
CA GLU A 93 26.78 -6.61 -10.41
C GLU A 93 26.57 -5.26 -11.12
N GLU A 94 27.60 -4.73 -11.77
CA GLU A 94 27.52 -3.49 -12.54
C GLU A 94 26.95 -3.67 -13.95
N PHE A 95 26.79 -4.91 -14.43
CA PHE A 95 26.24 -5.18 -15.75
C PHE A 95 24.83 -4.57 -15.96
N PRO A 96 23.88 -4.65 -15.01
CA PRO A 96 22.60 -3.97 -15.12
C PRO A 96 22.70 -2.45 -15.17
N THR A 97 23.64 -1.83 -14.45
CA THR A 97 23.92 -0.38 -14.53
C THR A 97 24.42 -0.01 -15.91
N PHE A 98 25.35 -0.79 -16.45
CA PHE A 98 25.87 -0.63 -17.80
C PHE A 98 24.76 -0.73 -18.86
N VAL A 99 23.88 -1.73 -18.75
CA VAL A 99 22.71 -1.91 -19.62
C VAL A 99 21.76 -0.70 -19.51
N ALA A 100 21.50 -0.22 -18.29
CA ALA A 100 20.68 0.97 -18.07
C ALA A 100 21.28 2.23 -18.72
N SER A 101 22.59 2.43 -18.61
CA SER A 101 23.31 3.54 -19.25
C SER A 101 23.23 3.48 -20.78
N ILE A 102 23.30 2.29 -21.38
CA ILE A 102 23.09 2.12 -22.84
C ILE A 102 21.67 2.54 -23.22
N TYR A 103 20.65 2.13 -22.47
CA TYR A 103 19.26 2.52 -22.74
C TYR A 103 19.06 4.04 -22.67
N MET A 104 19.69 4.71 -21.70
CA MET A 104 19.68 6.17 -21.61
C MET A 104 20.36 6.83 -22.82
N LEU A 105 21.49 6.29 -23.29
CA LEU A 105 22.22 6.82 -24.45
C LEU A 105 21.42 6.72 -25.75
N ILE A 106 20.62 5.66 -25.92
CA ILE A 106 19.76 5.49 -27.12
C ILE A 106 18.42 6.24 -27.01
N GLY A 107 18.23 7.05 -25.96
CA GLY A 107 16.99 7.81 -25.73
C GLY A 107 15.80 6.98 -25.22
N ASP A 108 16.02 5.69 -24.89
CA ASP A 108 14.99 4.85 -24.27
C ASP A 108 15.03 5.03 -22.76
N VAL A 109 14.29 6.04 -22.26
CA VAL A 109 14.22 6.37 -20.82
C VAL A 109 13.38 5.35 -20.03
N ARG A 110 12.94 4.25 -20.67
CA ARG A 110 12.07 3.24 -20.07
C ARG A 110 12.87 2.26 -19.21
N PRO A 111 12.64 2.21 -17.89
CA PRO A 111 13.15 1.11 -17.10
C PRO A 111 12.37 -0.16 -17.46
N ARG A 112 12.96 -1.05 -18.26
CA ARG A 112 12.32 -2.33 -18.61
C ARG A 112 12.25 -3.22 -17.36
N LEU A 113 11.18 -4.00 -17.22
CA LEU A 113 11.01 -4.97 -16.12
C LEU A 113 12.22 -5.91 -16.02
N THR A 114 12.74 -6.35 -17.17
CA THR A 114 13.93 -7.20 -17.25
C THR A 114 15.18 -6.55 -16.65
N THR A 115 15.34 -5.23 -16.79
CA THR A 115 16.45 -4.48 -16.21
C THR A 115 16.33 -4.39 -14.69
N GLY A 116 15.13 -4.12 -14.16
CA GLY A 116 14.95 -4.10 -12.71
C GLY A 116 15.05 -5.48 -12.05
N VAL A 117 14.53 -6.52 -12.72
CA VAL A 117 14.64 -7.91 -12.26
C VAL A 117 16.09 -8.36 -12.26
N SER A 118 16.89 -7.97 -13.25
CA SER A 118 18.32 -8.31 -13.27
C SER A 118 19.11 -7.56 -12.19
N ILE A 119 18.82 -6.28 -11.95
CA ILE A 119 19.38 -5.50 -10.82
C ILE A 119 19.07 -6.21 -9.50
N PHE A 120 17.79 -6.54 -9.27
CA PHE A 120 17.36 -7.15 -8.03
C PHE A 120 17.94 -8.55 -7.85
N PHE A 121 17.77 -9.45 -8.82
CA PHE A 121 18.21 -10.84 -8.70
C PHE A 121 19.71 -10.94 -8.54
N MET A 122 20.48 -10.17 -9.31
CA MET A 122 21.93 -10.27 -9.26
C MET A 122 22.52 -9.62 -8.02
N ARG A 123 22.09 -8.40 -7.66
CA ARG A 123 22.66 -7.68 -6.52
C ARG A 123 22.13 -8.19 -5.18
N MET A 124 20.83 -8.48 -5.07
CA MET A 124 20.24 -8.88 -3.79
C MET A 124 20.65 -10.30 -3.38
N SER A 125 20.59 -11.25 -4.32
CA SER A 125 20.98 -12.65 -4.06
C SER A 125 22.47 -12.73 -3.71
N PHE A 126 23.30 -11.96 -4.43
CA PHE A 126 24.73 -11.92 -4.18
C PHE A 126 25.09 -11.25 -2.85
N HIS A 127 24.57 -10.06 -2.54
CA HIS A 127 24.83 -9.43 -1.24
C HIS A 127 24.30 -10.27 -0.07
N THR A 128 23.22 -11.03 -0.26
CA THR A 128 22.76 -12.02 0.72
C THR A 128 23.79 -13.13 0.92
N TYR A 129 24.31 -13.69 -0.18
CA TYR A 129 25.34 -14.72 -0.13
C TYR A 129 26.66 -14.21 0.48
N VAL A 130 27.12 -13.00 0.12
CA VAL A 130 28.32 -12.39 0.70
C VAL A 130 28.13 -12.16 2.19
N THR A 131 26.96 -11.66 2.59
CA THR A 131 26.61 -11.51 4.01
C THR A 131 26.78 -12.86 4.71
N TYR A 132 26.21 -13.92 4.16
CA TYR A 132 26.36 -15.30 4.67
C TYR A 132 27.82 -15.77 4.75
N ALA A 133 28.62 -15.61 3.69
CA ALA A 133 30.02 -16.02 3.68
C ALA A 133 30.88 -15.27 4.73
N CYS A 134 30.47 -14.08 5.15
CA CYS A 134 31.15 -13.31 6.19
C CYS A 134 30.89 -13.84 7.61
N ILE A 135 29.74 -14.48 7.83
CA ILE A 135 29.33 -15.07 9.11
C ILE A 135 30.15 -16.32 9.41
N ASP A 136 30.24 -17.24 8.44
CA ASP A 136 30.97 -18.50 8.60
C ASP A 136 32.44 -18.27 8.96
N ARG A 137 32.99 -17.12 8.55
CA ARG A 137 34.38 -16.71 8.80
C ARG A 137 34.57 -15.74 9.96
N THR A 138 33.55 -15.48 10.79
CA THR A 138 33.60 -14.62 11.99
C THR A 138 34.08 -13.17 11.75
N ASN A 139 33.94 -12.63 10.53
CA ASN A 139 34.37 -11.25 10.24
C ASN A 139 33.21 -10.26 10.45
N THR A 140 32.99 -9.87 11.71
CA THR A 140 31.89 -8.97 12.13
C THR A 140 31.88 -7.64 11.37
N ARG A 141 33.06 -7.10 11.02
CA ARG A 141 33.16 -5.82 10.30
C ARG A 141 32.64 -5.94 8.87
N LEU A 142 33.05 -6.99 8.16
CA LEU A 142 32.61 -7.25 6.80
C LEU A 142 31.12 -7.61 6.75
N PHE A 143 30.62 -8.33 7.76
CA PHE A 143 29.20 -8.61 7.94
C PHE A 143 28.35 -7.34 8.10
N ILE A 144 28.73 -6.43 9.01
CA ILE A 144 28.01 -5.16 9.20
C ILE A 144 28.00 -4.34 7.90
N PHE A 145 29.14 -4.26 7.24
CA PHE A 145 29.29 -3.53 5.99
C PHE A 145 28.44 -4.12 4.86
N SER A 146 28.43 -5.45 4.72
CA SER A 146 27.60 -6.16 3.74
C SER A 146 26.11 -5.89 3.95
N ASN A 147 25.66 -5.80 5.20
CA ASN A 147 24.27 -5.43 5.52
C ASN A 147 23.95 -3.98 5.16
N ILE A 148 24.86 -3.04 5.38
CA ILE A 148 24.68 -1.65 4.96
C ILE A 148 24.53 -1.56 3.43
N MET A 149 25.37 -2.30 2.68
CA MET A 149 25.26 -2.39 1.22
C MET A 149 23.91 -2.98 0.78
N LEU A 150 23.48 -4.09 1.39
CA LEU A 150 22.19 -4.72 1.11
C LEU A 150 21.04 -3.72 1.28
N MET A 151 21.05 -2.94 2.37
CA MET A 151 20.02 -1.92 2.64
C MET A 151 20.01 -0.78 1.61
N LEU A 152 21.18 -0.35 1.13
CA LEU A 152 21.27 0.65 0.06
C LEU A 152 20.66 0.12 -1.25
N HIS A 153 20.92 -1.14 -1.61
CA HIS A 153 20.34 -1.74 -2.82
C HIS A 153 18.82 -1.91 -2.73
N ILE A 154 18.27 -2.25 -1.57
CA ILE A 154 16.80 -2.30 -1.38
C ILE A 154 16.19 -0.92 -1.60
N ASN A 155 16.80 0.14 -1.04
CA ASN A 155 16.30 1.50 -1.21
C ASN A 155 16.38 1.96 -2.68
N TRP A 156 17.45 1.61 -3.39
CA TRP A 156 17.56 1.93 -4.81
C TRP A 156 16.51 1.19 -5.64
N PHE A 157 16.32 -0.11 -5.38
CA PHE A 157 15.28 -0.91 -6.03
C PHE A 157 13.88 -0.35 -5.76
N ARG A 158 13.59 0.05 -4.51
CA ARG A 158 12.33 0.71 -4.13
C ARG A 158 12.08 1.96 -4.97
N SER A 159 13.04 2.88 -5.02
CA SER A 159 12.92 4.13 -5.78
C SER A 159 12.70 3.88 -7.27
N TRP A 160 13.42 2.89 -7.84
CA TRP A 160 13.24 2.47 -9.22
C TRP A 160 11.86 1.86 -9.48
N PHE A 161 11.42 0.94 -8.61
CA PHE A 161 10.17 0.20 -8.76
C PHE A 161 8.95 1.11 -8.67
N VAL A 162 8.91 1.99 -7.66
CA VAL A 162 7.83 2.97 -7.50
C VAL A 162 7.75 3.87 -8.73
N LYS A 163 8.87 4.49 -9.13
CA LYS A 163 8.92 5.35 -10.33
C LYS A 163 8.46 4.63 -11.59
N ARG A 164 8.76 3.33 -11.73
CA ARG A 164 8.31 2.52 -12.88
C ARG A 164 6.80 2.32 -12.85
N VAL A 165 6.22 1.93 -11.72
CA VAL A 165 4.77 1.70 -11.60
C VAL A 165 3.99 2.99 -11.89
N THR A 166 4.43 4.13 -11.33
CA THR A 166 3.85 5.44 -11.59
C THR A 166 3.87 5.79 -13.09
N LEU A 167 5.05 5.69 -13.73
CA LEU A 167 5.20 6.00 -15.16
C LEU A 167 4.40 5.10 -16.10
N VAL A 168 4.30 3.79 -15.80
CA VAL A 168 3.46 2.87 -16.58
C VAL A 168 2.02 3.36 -16.50
N ARG A 169 1.56 3.68 -15.30
CA ARG A 169 0.17 4.02 -15.05
C ARG A 169 -0.26 5.37 -15.60
N ASP A 170 0.58 6.41 -15.51
CA ASP A 170 0.30 7.71 -16.15
C ASP A 170 0.08 7.57 -17.68
N GLN A 171 0.68 6.56 -18.29
CA GLN A 171 0.48 6.22 -19.70
C GLN A 171 -0.82 5.44 -19.96
N ALA A 172 -1.37 4.76 -18.95
CA ALA A 172 -2.64 4.06 -19.03
C ALA A 172 -3.82 5.04 -19.08
N ASP A 173 -3.71 6.17 -18.38
CA ASP A 173 -4.78 7.17 -18.30
C ASP A 173 -5.11 7.79 -19.67
N ASN A 174 -4.15 7.78 -20.60
CA ASN A 174 -4.32 8.23 -22.00
C ASN A 174 -4.69 7.11 -22.99
N LYS A 175 -4.98 5.88 -22.53
CA LYS A 175 -5.29 4.73 -23.39
C LYS A 175 -6.75 4.29 -23.28
N SER A 176 -7.22 3.59 -24.31
CA SER A 176 -8.51 2.89 -24.31
C SER A 176 -8.60 1.85 -23.19
N ASP A 177 -9.82 1.41 -22.84
CA ASP A 177 -10.05 0.45 -21.74
C ASP A 177 -9.26 -0.86 -21.89
N ASP A 178 -9.09 -1.38 -23.11
CA ASP A 178 -8.22 -2.53 -23.37
C ASP A 178 -6.73 -2.23 -23.06
N GLY A 179 -6.29 -1.02 -23.38
CA GLY A 179 -4.96 -0.53 -23.04
C GLY A 179 -4.77 -0.39 -21.53
N LYS A 180 -5.78 0.10 -20.80
CA LYS A 180 -5.78 0.16 -19.34
C LYS A 180 -5.72 -1.23 -18.70
N ARG A 181 -6.47 -2.19 -19.25
CA ARG A 181 -6.49 -3.58 -18.78
C ARG A 181 -5.13 -4.26 -18.95
N GLY A 182 -4.48 -4.06 -20.10
CA GLY A 182 -3.12 -4.56 -20.36
C GLY A 182 -2.07 -4.00 -19.40
N LEU A 183 -2.16 -2.71 -19.07
CA LEU A 183 -1.25 -2.07 -18.11
C LEU A 183 -1.53 -2.45 -16.65
N SER A 184 -2.80 -2.63 -16.26
CA SER A 184 -3.17 -3.15 -14.94
C SER A 184 -2.60 -4.56 -14.70
N LEU A 185 -2.66 -5.41 -15.73
CA LEU A 185 -2.04 -6.74 -15.70
C LEU A 185 -0.52 -6.65 -15.55
N GLU A 186 0.13 -5.69 -16.21
CA GLU A 186 1.56 -5.43 -16.07
C GLU A 186 1.90 -5.09 -14.60
N VAL A 187 1.26 -4.09 -13.99
CA VAL A 187 1.51 -3.70 -12.58
C VAL A 187 1.24 -4.86 -11.61
N THR A 188 0.15 -5.57 -11.80
CA THR A 188 -0.21 -6.73 -10.98
C THR A 188 0.87 -7.83 -11.06
N THR A 189 1.37 -8.10 -12.26
CA THR A 189 2.48 -9.05 -12.47
C THR A 189 3.74 -8.59 -11.73
N HIS A 190 4.04 -7.29 -11.73
CA HIS A 190 5.18 -6.74 -11.00
C HIS A 190 5.06 -6.94 -9.49
N VAL A 191 3.87 -6.72 -8.91
CA VAL A 191 3.61 -6.96 -7.47
C VAL A 191 3.77 -8.45 -7.13
N TYR A 192 3.21 -9.35 -7.94
CA TYR A 192 3.38 -10.80 -7.74
C TYR A 192 4.84 -11.24 -7.85
N LEU A 193 5.61 -10.64 -8.76
CA LEU A 193 7.05 -10.91 -8.87
C LEU A 193 7.80 -10.48 -7.61
N VAL A 194 7.54 -9.29 -7.09
CA VAL A 194 8.15 -8.82 -5.82
C VAL A 194 7.78 -9.74 -4.66
N ALA A 195 6.53 -10.21 -4.61
CA ALA A 195 6.08 -11.17 -3.59
C ALA A 195 6.77 -12.54 -3.74
N ALA A 196 6.86 -13.08 -4.96
CA ALA A 196 7.55 -14.34 -5.25
C ALA A 196 9.05 -14.26 -4.92
N MET A 197 9.67 -13.12 -5.21
CA MET A 197 11.06 -12.82 -4.85
C MET A 197 11.24 -12.81 -3.33
N LEU A 198 10.37 -12.13 -2.58
CA LEU A 198 10.39 -12.14 -1.12
C LEU A 198 10.23 -13.56 -0.57
N PHE A 199 9.36 -14.37 -1.17
CA PHE A 199 9.15 -15.76 -0.79
C PHE A 199 10.39 -16.63 -1.01
N LEU A 200 10.98 -16.58 -2.22
CA LEU A 200 12.21 -17.33 -2.54
C LEU A 200 13.38 -16.92 -1.64
N GLN A 201 13.53 -15.62 -1.39
CA GLN A 201 14.53 -15.08 -0.48
C GLN A 201 14.32 -15.59 0.95
N THR A 202 13.07 -15.64 1.41
CA THR A 202 12.71 -16.20 2.73
C THR A 202 13.12 -17.67 2.86
N ILE A 203 12.83 -18.48 1.83
CA ILE A 203 13.21 -19.89 1.78
C ILE A 203 14.74 -20.04 1.81
N MET A 204 15.44 -19.28 0.96
CA MET A 204 16.91 -19.33 0.89
C MET A 204 17.54 -18.95 2.23
N HIS A 205 17.08 -17.86 2.87
CA HIS A 205 17.54 -17.46 4.20
C HIS A 205 17.25 -18.54 5.25
N GLY A 206 16.05 -19.11 5.25
CA GLY A 206 15.70 -20.20 6.18
C GLY A 206 16.64 -21.40 6.01
N ALA A 207 16.93 -21.79 4.77
CA ALA A 207 17.85 -22.89 4.46
C ALA A 207 19.30 -22.57 4.88
N LEU A 208 19.77 -21.33 4.67
CA LEU A 208 21.10 -20.88 5.07
C LEU A 208 21.27 -20.86 6.59
N ILE A 209 20.29 -20.33 7.33
CA ILE A 209 20.27 -20.34 8.80
C ILE A 209 20.29 -21.79 9.31
N PHE A 210 19.46 -22.65 8.73
CA PHE A 210 19.43 -24.06 9.09
C PHE A 210 20.79 -24.73 8.88
N ALA A 211 21.45 -24.50 7.74
CA ALA A 211 22.77 -25.05 7.45
C ALA A 211 23.86 -24.56 8.41
N VAL A 212 23.86 -23.28 8.77
CA VAL A 212 24.81 -22.72 9.76
C VAL A 212 24.60 -23.30 11.15
N LEU A 213 23.34 -23.44 11.56
CA LEU A 213 22.99 -24.09 12.83
C LEU A 213 23.43 -25.55 12.83
N SER A 214 23.08 -26.31 11.79
CA SER A 214 23.31 -27.76 11.74
C SER A 214 24.77 -28.14 11.56
N ASN A 215 25.53 -27.40 10.75
CA ASN A 215 26.86 -27.82 10.30
C ASN A 215 28.01 -27.09 11.02
N SER A 216 27.83 -25.81 11.35
CA SER A 216 28.93 -24.98 11.84
C SER A 216 28.89 -24.74 13.35
N LEU A 217 27.69 -24.60 13.93
CA LEU A 217 27.52 -24.06 15.29
C LEU A 217 27.06 -25.11 16.32
N LEU A 218 25.97 -25.86 16.09
CA LEU A 218 25.47 -26.86 17.05
C LEU A 218 26.48 -27.96 17.40
N PRO A 219 27.29 -28.50 16.45
CA PRO A 219 28.26 -29.55 16.77
C PRO A 219 29.47 -29.10 17.59
N LYS A 220 29.75 -27.78 17.67
CA LYS A 220 30.93 -27.22 18.35
C LYS A 220 30.65 -26.68 19.76
N ILE A 221 29.39 -26.71 20.20
CA ILE A 221 29.00 -26.22 21.52
C ILE A 221 29.24 -27.32 22.55
N ASP A 222 30.22 -27.11 23.43
CA ASP A 222 30.29 -27.84 24.70
C ASP A 222 29.29 -27.22 25.68
N TRP A 223 28.26 -27.99 26.03
CA TRP A 223 27.14 -27.58 26.88
C TRP A 223 27.47 -27.58 28.38
N SER A 224 28.67 -28.03 28.76
CA SER A 224 29.10 -28.14 30.16
C SER A 224 29.87 -26.91 30.67
N GLU A 225 30.36 -26.04 29.77
CA GLU A 225 31.12 -24.84 30.12
C GLU A 225 30.45 -23.53 29.65
N ARG A 226 30.75 -22.42 30.35
CA ARG A 226 30.27 -21.09 29.97
C ARG A 226 31.05 -20.57 28.77
N ASN A 227 30.65 -21.01 27.58
CA ASN A 227 31.34 -20.75 26.33
C ASN A 227 31.01 -19.37 25.74
N TRP A 228 32.04 -18.53 25.56
CA TRP A 228 31.93 -17.30 24.76
C TRP A 228 31.54 -17.58 23.30
N ASP A 229 31.83 -18.78 22.81
CA ASP A 229 31.40 -19.23 21.48
C ASP A 229 29.87 -19.33 21.36
N LEU A 230 29.18 -19.77 22.41
CA LEU A 230 27.71 -19.79 22.45
C LEU A 230 27.13 -18.37 22.38
N VAL A 231 27.78 -17.40 23.03
CA VAL A 231 27.37 -15.99 22.96
C VAL A 231 27.55 -15.46 21.54
N GLN A 232 28.67 -15.77 20.86
CA GLN A 232 28.91 -15.39 19.46
C GLN A 232 27.89 -16.03 18.50
N VAL A 233 27.52 -17.29 18.73
CA VAL A 233 26.46 -18.01 18.00
C VAL A 233 25.13 -17.28 18.12
N ILE A 234 24.70 -16.99 19.35
CA ILE A 234 23.44 -16.30 19.64
C ILE A 234 23.42 -14.91 19.00
N LEU A 235 24.50 -14.13 19.16
CA LEU A 235 24.61 -12.81 18.56
C LEU A 235 24.57 -12.86 17.03
N SER A 236 25.17 -13.89 16.43
CA SER A 236 25.13 -14.10 14.98
C SER A 236 23.71 -14.44 14.50
N ILE A 237 23.00 -15.34 15.19
CA ILE A 237 21.62 -15.69 14.87
C ILE A 237 20.71 -14.46 15.01
N MET A 238 20.84 -13.73 16.12
CA MET A 238 20.08 -12.48 16.35
C MET A 238 20.39 -11.45 15.26
N GLY A 239 21.64 -11.33 14.83
CA GLY A 239 22.04 -10.49 13.71
C GLY A 239 21.35 -10.87 12.41
N HIS A 240 21.32 -12.16 12.06
CA HIS A 240 20.63 -12.62 10.84
C HIS A 240 19.13 -12.41 10.89
N VAL A 241 18.50 -12.80 12.00
CA VAL A 241 17.06 -12.62 12.19
C VAL A 241 16.73 -11.13 12.10
N GLY A 242 17.55 -10.27 12.71
CA GLY A 242 17.42 -8.82 12.59
C GLY A 242 17.56 -8.30 11.16
N CYS A 243 18.58 -8.74 10.43
CA CYS A 243 18.81 -8.31 9.03
C CYS A 243 17.71 -8.80 8.09
N PHE A 244 17.29 -10.06 8.22
CA PHE A 244 16.17 -10.61 7.47
C PHE A 244 14.87 -9.89 7.80
N PHE A 245 14.61 -9.62 9.09
CA PHE A 245 13.44 -8.86 9.53
C PHE A 245 13.41 -7.44 8.93
N VAL A 246 14.54 -6.73 8.97
CA VAL A 246 14.67 -5.40 8.35
C VAL A 246 14.48 -5.49 6.83
N PHE A 247 15.07 -6.48 6.17
CA PHE A 247 14.88 -6.73 4.73
C PHE A 247 13.39 -6.94 4.41
N THR A 248 12.72 -7.82 5.14
CA THR A 248 11.30 -8.13 4.94
C THR A 248 10.44 -6.90 5.16
N ILE A 249 10.67 -6.13 6.24
CA ILE A 249 9.96 -4.86 6.48
C ILE A 249 10.16 -3.90 5.30
N ARG A 250 11.39 -3.77 4.79
CA ARG A 250 11.69 -2.88 3.67
C ARG A 250 10.99 -3.31 2.38
N MET A 251 10.99 -4.61 2.07
CA MET A 251 10.30 -5.16 0.90
C MET A 251 8.79 -5.02 1.00
N VAL A 252 8.21 -5.27 2.18
CA VAL A 252 6.80 -5.01 2.46
C VAL A 252 6.47 -3.53 2.29
N GLY A 253 7.38 -2.63 2.69
CA GLY A 253 7.26 -1.19 2.47
C GLY A 253 7.13 -0.81 0.99
N ILE A 254 7.83 -1.51 0.08
CA ILE A 254 7.69 -1.28 -1.37
C ILE A 254 6.27 -1.60 -1.85
N ILE A 255 5.74 -2.73 -1.40
CA ILE A 255 4.37 -3.15 -1.73
C ILE A 255 3.37 -2.12 -1.18
N GLN A 256 3.59 -1.69 0.06
CA GLN A 256 2.77 -0.69 0.71
C GLN A 256 2.78 0.65 -0.04
N ASP A 257 3.94 1.13 -0.49
CA ASP A 257 3.99 2.40 -1.24
C ASP A 257 3.21 2.31 -2.55
N VAL A 258 3.44 1.26 -3.34
CA VAL A 258 2.73 1.04 -4.61
C VAL A 258 1.22 0.93 -4.38
N TYR A 259 0.82 0.24 -3.32
CA TYR A 259 -0.57 0.20 -2.89
C TYR A 259 -1.08 1.61 -2.58
N THR A 260 -0.45 2.35 -1.65
CA THR A 260 -0.92 3.67 -1.19
C THR A 260 -0.92 4.74 -2.27
N GLU A 261 0.03 4.71 -3.19
CA GLU A 261 0.18 5.74 -4.24
C GLU A 261 -0.90 5.63 -5.31
N HIS A 262 -1.43 4.43 -5.54
CA HIS A 262 -2.29 4.16 -6.70
C HIS A 262 -3.67 3.62 -6.35
N PHE A 263 -3.95 3.35 -5.07
CA PHE A 263 -5.20 2.74 -4.63
C PHE A 263 -6.44 3.51 -5.10
N ILE A 264 -6.50 4.81 -4.79
CA ILE A 264 -7.68 5.65 -5.08
C ILE A 264 -7.96 5.71 -6.57
N MET A 265 -6.95 6.05 -7.38
CA MET A 265 -7.10 6.09 -8.84
C MET A 265 -7.45 4.72 -9.42
N HIS A 266 -7.08 3.63 -8.76
CA HIS A 266 -7.48 2.28 -9.18
C HIS A 266 -8.96 2.07 -8.98
N SER A 267 -9.45 2.34 -7.78
CA SER A 267 -10.86 2.22 -7.46
C SER A 267 -11.72 3.13 -8.35
N ILE A 268 -11.29 4.36 -8.63
CA ILE A 268 -11.97 5.24 -9.60
C ILE A 268 -12.00 4.59 -11.00
N SER A 269 -10.85 4.12 -11.50
CA SER A 269 -10.77 3.50 -12.84
C SER A 269 -11.61 2.23 -12.99
N GLN A 270 -11.77 1.48 -11.91
CA GLN A 270 -12.56 0.25 -11.86
C GLN A 270 -14.03 0.50 -11.51
N LYS A 271 -14.44 1.76 -11.35
CA LYS A 271 -15.78 2.15 -10.88
C LYS A 271 -16.15 1.45 -9.57
N GLU A 272 -15.19 1.26 -8.68
CA GLU A 272 -15.43 0.74 -7.34
C GLU A 272 -15.94 1.86 -6.44
N ILE A 273 -16.90 1.55 -5.56
CA ILE A 273 -17.31 2.48 -4.52
C ILE A 273 -16.16 2.62 -3.51
N ILE A 274 -15.72 3.85 -3.28
CA ILE A 274 -14.70 4.14 -2.27
C ILE A 274 -15.38 4.30 -0.90
N TYR A 275 -16.30 5.25 -0.83
CA TYR A 275 -17.14 5.60 0.32
C TYR A 275 -18.52 4.97 0.16
N ASN A 276 -18.96 4.12 1.08
CA ASN A 276 -20.35 3.67 1.15
C ASN A 276 -21.22 4.64 1.99
N ILE A 277 -20.60 5.42 2.88
CA ILE A 277 -21.17 6.56 3.60
C ILE A 277 -20.17 7.72 3.57
N SER A 278 -20.66 8.96 3.61
CA SER A 278 -19.81 10.14 3.86
C SER A 278 -19.33 10.11 5.31
N TRP A 279 -18.12 10.59 5.59
CA TRP A 279 -17.48 10.55 6.92
C TRP A 279 -17.37 11.92 7.59
N GLU A 280 -17.91 12.95 6.93
CA GLU A 280 -18.02 14.31 7.40
C GLU A 280 -19.35 14.50 8.13
N ASP A 281 -19.32 15.16 9.29
CA ASP A 281 -20.52 15.35 10.10
C ASP A 281 -21.39 16.49 9.54
N PRO A 282 -22.55 16.19 8.92
CA PRO A 282 -23.41 17.22 8.38
C PRO A 282 -24.05 18.09 9.47
N ARG A 283 -23.96 17.70 10.75
CA ARG A 283 -24.41 18.55 11.87
C ARG A 283 -23.54 19.79 12.00
N GLU A 284 -22.22 19.61 11.93
CA GLU A 284 -21.24 20.69 12.01
C GLU A 284 -21.28 21.54 10.73
N GLU A 285 -21.37 20.90 9.55
CA GLU A 285 -21.48 21.63 8.28
C GLU A 285 -22.76 22.48 8.22
N ARG A 286 -23.90 21.96 8.68
CA ARG A 286 -25.15 22.73 8.72
C ARG A 286 -25.04 23.96 9.62
N GLU A 287 -24.43 23.83 10.79
CA GLU A 287 -24.22 24.98 11.70
C GLU A 287 -23.31 26.03 11.07
N ALA A 288 -22.25 25.59 10.39
CA ALA A 288 -21.30 26.49 9.73
C ALA A 288 -21.87 27.16 8.46
N LEU A 289 -22.63 26.42 7.64
CA LEU A 289 -23.13 26.89 6.34
C LEU A 289 -24.42 27.69 6.43
N GLY A 290 -25.25 27.45 7.46
CA GLY A 290 -26.51 28.20 7.65
C GLY A 290 -27.46 28.12 6.46
N ILE A 291 -27.58 26.95 5.82
CA ILE A 291 -28.29 26.74 4.55
C ILE A 291 -29.75 27.24 4.61
N THR A 292 -30.16 28.00 3.59
CA THR A 292 -31.49 28.56 3.40
C THR A 292 -32.08 28.18 2.05
N SER A 293 -33.34 28.53 1.80
CA SER A 293 -34.03 28.26 0.52
C SER A 293 -33.51 29.06 -0.67
N ASP A 294 -32.70 30.10 -0.42
CA ASP A 294 -32.11 30.94 -1.48
C ASP A 294 -30.76 30.39 -1.97
N ASP A 295 -30.19 29.41 -1.27
CA ASP A 295 -28.85 28.93 -1.52
C ASP A 295 -28.72 27.99 -2.71
N VAL A 296 -27.60 28.13 -3.43
CA VAL A 296 -27.17 27.24 -4.51
C VAL A 296 -25.85 26.63 -4.08
N ILE A 297 -25.86 25.32 -3.83
CA ILE A 297 -24.74 24.61 -3.21
C ILE A 297 -23.95 23.84 -4.28
N LEU A 298 -22.64 24.02 -4.29
CA LEU A 298 -21.69 23.13 -4.98
C LEU A 298 -21.09 22.16 -3.97
N THR A 299 -21.08 20.86 -4.24
CA THR A 299 -20.51 19.88 -3.31
C THR A 299 -19.96 18.66 -4.03
N ILE A 300 -18.98 18.00 -3.41
CA ILE A 300 -18.58 16.65 -3.83
C ILE A 300 -19.65 15.65 -3.35
N SER A 301 -19.94 14.62 -4.16
CA SER A 301 -21.00 13.65 -3.88
C SER A 301 -20.69 12.75 -2.68
N SER A 302 -19.55 12.04 -2.67
CA SER A 302 -19.12 11.16 -1.57
C SER A 302 -20.23 10.22 -1.07
N ALA A 303 -20.77 9.41 -1.97
CA ALA A 303 -21.94 8.53 -1.75
C ALA A 303 -23.27 9.25 -1.49
N GLY A 304 -23.29 10.58 -1.54
CA GLY A 304 -24.48 11.42 -1.51
C GLY A 304 -25.05 11.72 -0.12
N CYS A 305 -24.39 11.35 0.97
CA CYS A 305 -25.00 11.45 2.30
C CYS A 305 -25.20 12.92 2.72
N ASN A 306 -24.19 13.78 2.52
CA ASN A 306 -24.30 15.19 2.89
C ASN A 306 -25.18 15.96 1.89
N VAL A 307 -25.16 15.58 0.61
CA VAL A 307 -26.12 16.09 -0.39
C VAL A 307 -27.56 15.89 0.08
N LEU A 308 -27.89 14.70 0.56
CA LEU A 308 -29.22 14.40 1.09
C LEU A 308 -29.49 15.18 2.38
N ASP A 309 -28.51 15.36 3.26
CA ASP A 309 -28.71 16.17 4.47
C ASP A 309 -29.01 17.65 4.16
N TYR A 310 -28.26 18.26 3.23
CA TYR A 310 -28.49 19.63 2.77
C TYR A 310 -29.88 19.79 2.14
N LEU A 311 -30.33 18.77 1.41
CA LEU A 311 -31.61 18.78 0.73
C LEU A 311 -32.81 18.88 1.69
N ILE A 312 -32.64 18.48 2.95
CA ILE A 312 -33.66 18.61 4.00
C ILE A 312 -33.99 20.08 4.27
N GLU A 313 -32.99 20.97 4.23
CA GLU A 313 -33.14 22.42 4.41
C GLU A 313 -33.86 23.08 3.22
N GLY A 314 -33.95 22.37 2.09
CA GLY A 314 -34.61 22.84 0.89
C GLY A 314 -33.91 24.03 0.20
N PRO A 315 -32.60 23.95 -0.08
CA PRO A 315 -31.90 24.96 -0.86
C PRO A 315 -32.49 25.10 -2.26
N LYS A 316 -32.21 26.22 -2.93
CA LYS A 316 -32.68 26.51 -4.29
C LYS A 316 -32.20 25.44 -5.28
N ALA A 317 -30.93 25.04 -5.19
CA ALA A 317 -30.34 23.98 -6.00
C ALA A 317 -29.09 23.40 -5.34
N ILE A 318 -28.76 22.15 -5.67
CA ILE A 318 -27.48 21.51 -5.33
C ILE A 318 -26.86 20.94 -6.61
N VAL A 319 -25.59 21.25 -6.85
CA VAL A 319 -24.76 20.59 -7.86
C VAL A 319 -23.79 19.67 -7.13
N ALA A 320 -23.98 18.36 -7.28
CA ALA A 320 -23.11 17.35 -6.70
C ALA A 320 -22.18 16.78 -7.78
N CYS A 321 -20.88 16.87 -7.56
CA CYS A 321 -19.87 16.36 -8.49
C CYS A 321 -19.02 15.24 -7.90
N ASP A 322 -18.48 14.37 -8.76
CA ASP A 322 -17.50 13.36 -8.35
C ASP A 322 -16.69 12.90 -9.57
N PHE A 323 -15.42 12.54 -9.38
CA PHE A 323 -14.64 11.85 -10.40
C PHE A 323 -15.06 10.39 -10.55
N ASN A 324 -15.61 9.80 -9.49
CA ASN A 324 -16.00 8.41 -9.49
C ASN A 324 -17.48 8.27 -9.85
N VAL A 325 -17.73 7.76 -11.06
CA VAL A 325 -19.08 7.44 -11.53
C VAL A 325 -19.86 6.56 -10.54
N ALA A 326 -19.19 5.65 -9.83
CA ALA A 326 -19.84 4.78 -8.84
C ALA A 326 -20.46 5.57 -7.68
N GLN A 327 -19.84 6.68 -7.27
CA GLN A 327 -20.37 7.55 -6.21
C GLN A 327 -21.58 8.35 -6.67
N LEU A 328 -21.60 8.78 -7.93
CA LEU A 328 -22.75 9.45 -8.54
C LEU A 328 -23.91 8.45 -8.73
N ALA A 329 -23.61 7.23 -9.18
CA ALA A 329 -24.62 6.17 -9.33
C ALA A 329 -25.27 5.80 -7.98
N MET A 330 -24.51 5.85 -6.88
CA MET A 330 -25.02 5.68 -5.52
C MET A 330 -26.01 6.80 -5.13
N LEU A 331 -25.63 8.06 -5.35
CA LEU A 331 -26.49 9.20 -5.05
C LEU A 331 -27.75 9.18 -5.93
N GLU A 332 -27.62 8.95 -7.23
CA GLU A 332 -28.75 8.89 -8.16
C GLU A 332 -29.78 7.82 -7.74
N LEU A 333 -29.32 6.63 -7.36
CA LEU A 333 -30.23 5.59 -6.87
C LEU A 333 -30.91 5.98 -5.56
N LYS A 334 -30.21 6.63 -4.62
CA LYS A 334 -30.82 7.15 -3.38
C LYS A 334 -31.91 8.17 -3.69
N LEU A 335 -31.66 9.12 -4.61
CA LEU A 335 -32.63 10.11 -5.06
C LEU A 335 -33.85 9.43 -5.71
N ALA A 336 -33.63 8.45 -6.59
CA ALA A 336 -34.70 7.66 -7.21
C ALA A 336 -35.56 6.92 -6.15
N CYS A 337 -34.93 6.31 -5.15
CA CYS A 337 -35.64 5.68 -4.04
C CYS A 337 -36.50 6.69 -3.27
N ILE A 338 -35.96 7.85 -2.91
CA ILE A 338 -36.69 8.91 -2.18
C ILE A 338 -37.90 9.40 -2.98
N LYS A 339 -37.74 9.56 -4.29
CA LYS A 339 -38.79 10.03 -5.20
C LYS A 339 -39.92 9.02 -5.36
N HIS A 340 -39.59 7.73 -5.49
CA HIS A 340 -40.53 6.70 -5.95
C HIS A 340 -40.97 5.70 -4.89
N LEU A 341 -40.27 5.55 -3.77
CA LEU A 341 -40.55 4.55 -2.72
C LEU A 341 -40.97 5.22 -1.41
N ASP A 342 -41.81 4.56 -0.62
CA ASP A 342 -42.09 4.98 0.75
C ASP A 342 -40.85 4.91 1.67
N TYR A 343 -40.97 5.54 2.85
CA TYR A 343 -39.88 5.59 3.82
C TYR A 343 -39.41 4.20 4.25
N ASP A 344 -40.34 3.29 4.51
CA ASP A 344 -40.00 1.95 5.02
C ASP A 344 -39.15 1.17 4.00
N ARG A 345 -39.49 1.20 2.71
CA ARG A 345 -38.68 0.57 1.66
C ARG A 345 -37.32 1.25 1.50
N PHE A 346 -37.28 2.57 1.53
CA PHE A 346 -36.03 3.33 1.48
C PHE A 346 -35.11 2.94 2.64
N PHE A 347 -35.65 2.85 3.86
CA PHE A 347 -34.92 2.47 5.06
C PHE A 347 -34.47 1.00 5.00
N GLU A 348 -35.33 0.06 4.60
CA GLU A 348 -34.96 -1.34 4.44
C GLU A 348 -33.80 -1.53 3.46
N ILE A 349 -33.77 -0.79 2.34
CA ILE A 349 -32.68 -0.87 1.36
C ILE A 349 -31.39 -0.27 1.92
N TRP A 350 -31.42 0.97 2.41
CA TRP A 350 -30.20 1.72 2.70
C TRP A 350 -29.70 1.62 4.15
N ALA A 351 -30.59 1.43 5.12
CA ALA A 351 -30.19 1.19 6.51
C ALA A 351 -29.84 -0.28 6.75
N LYS A 352 -30.63 -1.21 6.21
CA LYS A 352 -30.53 -2.64 6.53
C LYS A 352 -29.96 -3.52 5.41
N SER A 353 -29.68 -2.95 4.24
CA SER A 353 -29.24 -3.71 3.06
C SER A 353 -30.18 -4.86 2.68
N ASN A 354 -31.50 -4.64 2.80
CA ASN A 354 -32.48 -5.69 2.51
C ASN A 354 -32.54 -5.97 1.00
N TYR A 355 -31.79 -6.98 0.58
CA TYR A 355 -31.62 -7.33 -0.84
C TYR A 355 -32.92 -7.71 -1.52
N LYS A 356 -33.84 -8.37 -0.81
CA LYS A 356 -35.14 -8.76 -1.37
C LYS A 356 -35.97 -7.52 -1.73
N VAL A 357 -36.08 -6.57 -0.79
CA VAL A 357 -36.77 -5.29 -1.02
C VAL A 357 -36.09 -4.50 -2.13
N PHE A 358 -34.75 -4.50 -2.16
CA PHE A 358 -34.01 -3.87 -3.25
C PHE A 358 -34.34 -4.48 -4.61
N GLN A 359 -34.24 -5.80 -4.79
CA GLN A 359 -34.51 -6.44 -6.09
C GLN A 359 -35.93 -6.24 -6.58
N GLU A 360 -36.91 -6.34 -5.66
CA GLU A 360 -38.32 -6.11 -5.97
C GLU A 360 -38.52 -4.70 -6.55
N ASN A 361 -38.02 -3.67 -5.86
CA ASN A 361 -38.24 -2.28 -6.26
C ASN A 361 -37.31 -1.82 -7.39
N TYR A 362 -36.07 -2.33 -7.45
CA TYR A 362 -35.10 -1.97 -8.49
C TYR A 362 -35.63 -2.36 -9.86
N LYS A 363 -36.01 -3.63 -10.04
CA LYS A 363 -36.49 -4.13 -11.33
C LYS A 363 -37.82 -3.54 -11.76
N SER A 364 -38.74 -3.31 -10.81
CA SER A 364 -40.11 -2.88 -11.13
C SER A 364 -40.26 -1.38 -11.31
N VAL A 365 -39.53 -0.57 -10.53
CA VAL A 365 -39.75 0.89 -10.43
C VAL A 365 -38.48 1.68 -10.69
N LEU A 366 -37.36 1.37 -10.02
CA LEU A 366 -36.21 2.28 -10.01
C LEU A 366 -35.43 2.22 -11.34
N ARG A 367 -35.16 1.03 -11.89
CA ARG A 367 -34.25 0.83 -13.02
C ARG A 367 -34.59 1.68 -14.25
N SER A 368 -35.88 1.91 -14.54
CA SER A 368 -36.35 2.71 -15.68
C SER A 368 -36.26 4.21 -15.45
N THR A 369 -36.07 4.65 -14.21
CA THR A 369 -35.95 6.08 -13.84
C THR A 369 -34.51 6.58 -13.83
N LEU A 370 -33.54 5.67 -13.87
CA LEU A 370 -32.11 5.96 -13.82
C LEU A 370 -31.56 6.26 -15.21
N THR A 371 -30.52 7.09 -15.26
CA THR A 371 -29.65 7.28 -16.41
C THR A 371 -29.03 5.95 -16.86
N ASP A 372 -28.65 5.86 -18.13
CA ASP A 372 -28.06 4.62 -18.67
C ASP A 372 -26.77 4.23 -17.93
N VAL A 373 -25.93 5.22 -17.58
CA VAL A 373 -24.68 4.99 -16.84
C VAL A 373 -24.94 4.39 -15.45
N THR A 374 -25.91 4.93 -14.72
CA THR A 374 -26.25 4.44 -13.37
C THR A 374 -26.97 3.09 -13.45
N ARG A 375 -27.78 2.87 -14.49
CA ARG A 375 -28.42 1.58 -14.74
C ARG A 375 -27.39 0.48 -14.98
N ASP A 376 -26.45 0.71 -15.89
CA ASP A 376 -25.38 -0.25 -16.20
C ASP A 376 -24.56 -0.59 -14.96
N PHE A 377 -24.22 0.43 -14.15
CA PHE A 377 -23.54 0.22 -12.88
C PHE A 377 -24.33 -0.69 -11.94
N TRP A 378 -25.60 -0.39 -11.66
CA TRP A 378 -26.38 -1.16 -10.69
C TRP A 378 -26.79 -2.55 -11.18
N ASP A 379 -26.99 -2.73 -12.50
CA ASP A 379 -27.22 -4.04 -13.11
C ASP A 379 -26.03 -5.00 -12.86
N GLU A 380 -24.80 -4.46 -12.87
CA GLU A 380 -23.58 -5.22 -12.59
C GLU A 380 -23.27 -5.34 -11.07
N ASN A 381 -23.76 -4.41 -10.26
CA ASN A 381 -23.32 -4.22 -8.87
C ASN A 381 -24.44 -4.42 -7.82
N GLU A 382 -25.52 -5.14 -8.13
CA GLU A 382 -26.55 -5.53 -7.16
C GLU A 382 -25.97 -6.22 -5.90
N ALA A 383 -24.83 -6.89 -6.05
CA ALA A 383 -24.12 -7.57 -4.97
C ALA A 383 -23.72 -6.63 -3.82
N LEU A 384 -23.56 -5.33 -4.07
CA LEU A 384 -23.25 -4.34 -3.05
C LEU A 384 -24.32 -4.27 -1.96
N ILE A 385 -25.61 -4.40 -2.33
CA ILE A 385 -26.71 -4.49 -1.38
C ILE A 385 -26.79 -5.90 -0.80
N ARG A 386 -26.68 -6.94 -1.64
CA ARG A 386 -26.75 -8.35 -1.21
C ARG A 386 -25.74 -8.68 -0.10
N ASP A 387 -24.51 -8.22 -0.27
CA ASP A 387 -23.39 -8.52 0.63
C ASP A 387 -23.22 -7.46 1.73
N ASN A 388 -24.27 -6.64 1.93
CA ASN A 388 -24.38 -5.55 2.88
C ASN A 388 -23.57 -4.30 2.49
N ILE A 389 -24.28 -3.19 2.23
CA ILE A 389 -23.70 -1.92 1.78
C ILE A 389 -22.75 -1.33 2.81
N MET A 390 -22.94 -1.61 4.10
CA MET A 390 -22.06 -1.17 5.18
C MET A 390 -20.68 -1.83 5.12
N PHE A 391 -20.57 -2.97 4.45
CA PHE A 391 -19.30 -3.66 4.26
C PHE A 391 -18.85 -3.66 2.79
N ALA A 392 -19.55 -2.96 1.91
CA ALA A 392 -19.27 -2.86 0.49
C ALA A 392 -18.34 -1.69 0.14
N GLY A 393 -17.69 -1.77 -1.02
CA GLY A 393 -16.67 -0.80 -1.43
C GLY A 393 -15.39 -0.90 -0.60
N THR A 394 -14.46 0.03 -0.82
CA THR A 394 -13.15 0.00 -0.18
C THR A 394 -13.24 0.34 1.30
N SER A 395 -14.01 1.37 1.68
CA SER A 395 -14.21 1.73 3.09
C SER A 395 -14.98 0.65 3.85
N GLY A 396 -15.98 0.02 3.22
CA GLY A 396 -16.66 -1.14 3.77
C GLY A 396 -15.74 -2.37 3.93
N LEU A 397 -14.77 -2.58 3.04
CA LEU A 397 -13.74 -3.61 3.22
C LEU A 397 -12.89 -3.34 4.46
N ALA A 398 -12.47 -2.08 4.71
CA ALA A 398 -11.76 -1.71 5.93
C ALA A 398 -12.57 -2.06 7.18
N ALA A 399 -13.86 -1.71 7.19
CA ALA A 399 -14.76 -2.05 8.28
C ALA A 399 -14.91 -3.57 8.46
N ARG A 400 -15.02 -4.32 7.36
CA ARG A 400 -15.11 -5.79 7.36
C ARG A 400 -13.88 -6.45 7.97
N LEU A 401 -12.70 -5.91 7.71
CA LEU A 401 -11.43 -6.38 8.28
C LEU A 401 -11.32 -6.08 9.79
N LEU A 402 -11.85 -4.94 10.23
CA LEU A 402 -11.82 -4.53 11.65
C LEU A 402 -12.89 -5.21 12.50
N ARG A 403 -14.03 -5.59 11.91
CA ARG A 403 -15.21 -6.10 12.62
C ARG A 403 -14.95 -7.33 13.50
N PRO A 404 -14.19 -8.37 13.09
CA PRO A 404 -13.89 -9.50 13.97
C PRO A 404 -13.24 -9.09 15.30
N GLY A 405 -12.34 -8.10 15.26
CA GLY A 405 -11.71 -7.55 16.48
C GLY A 405 -12.69 -6.76 17.35
N LEU A 406 -13.63 -6.03 16.73
CA LEU A 406 -14.72 -5.33 17.42
C LEU A 406 -15.71 -6.31 18.10
N VAL A 407 -15.98 -7.44 17.46
CA VAL A 407 -16.80 -8.52 18.06
C VAL A 407 -16.06 -9.14 19.25
N TRP A 408 -14.80 -9.53 19.05
CA TRP A 408 -13.98 -10.18 20.08
C TRP A 408 -13.77 -9.30 21.31
N SER A 409 -13.57 -7.99 21.11
CA SER A 409 -13.39 -7.02 22.20
C SER A 409 -14.68 -6.68 22.96
N GLY A 410 -15.85 -7.18 22.52
CA GLY A 410 -17.14 -6.92 23.15
C GLY A 410 -17.79 -5.58 22.77
N ILE A 411 -17.17 -4.80 21.87
CA ILE A 411 -17.67 -3.49 21.43
C ILE A 411 -19.01 -3.61 20.72
N VAL A 412 -19.17 -4.63 19.88
CA VAL A 412 -20.44 -4.87 19.17
C VAL A 412 -21.59 -5.10 20.16
N ASP A 413 -21.34 -5.86 21.23
CA ASP A 413 -22.35 -6.12 22.26
C ASP A 413 -22.69 -4.85 23.07
N TYR A 414 -21.71 -4.00 23.32
CA TYR A 414 -21.90 -2.71 23.99
C TYR A 414 -22.71 -1.73 23.13
N MET A 415 -22.28 -1.50 21.88
CA MET A 415 -22.87 -0.50 20.99
C MET A 415 -24.24 -0.92 20.44
N VAL A 416 -24.40 -2.19 20.08
CA VAL A 416 -25.61 -2.68 19.39
C VAL A 416 -26.62 -3.24 20.38
N LYS A 417 -26.18 -4.10 21.31
CA LYS A 417 -27.09 -4.76 22.26
C LYS A 417 -27.34 -3.91 23.52
N ARG A 418 -26.69 -2.74 23.65
CA ARG A 418 -26.73 -1.85 24.82
C ARG A 418 -26.50 -2.58 26.14
N LYS A 419 -25.75 -3.69 26.12
CA LYS A 419 -25.44 -4.45 27.34
C LYS A 419 -24.33 -3.70 28.09
N LEU A 420 -24.66 -3.09 29.23
CA LEU A 420 -23.66 -2.55 30.15
C LEU A 420 -22.84 -3.72 30.70
N TYR A 421 -21.65 -3.93 30.16
CA TYR A 421 -20.66 -4.84 30.75
C TYR A 421 -19.48 -4.05 31.30
N LEU A 422 -19.32 -4.15 32.61
CA LEU A 422 -18.06 -3.94 33.32
C LEU A 422 -17.35 -5.31 33.36
N PRO A 423 -16.76 -5.78 32.24
CA PRO A 423 -15.32 -5.58 31.98
C PRO A 423 -15.01 -5.57 30.47
N ALA A 424 -15.36 -4.50 29.77
CA ALA A 424 -14.84 -4.26 28.42
C ALA A 424 -13.35 -3.81 28.42
N SER A 425 -12.74 -3.65 29.59
CA SER A 425 -11.47 -2.95 29.77
C SER A 425 -10.22 -3.66 29.25
N ILE A 426 -10.21 -4.97 29.03
CA ILE A 426 -9.01 -5.66 28.47
C ILE A 426 -9.13 -5.80 26.97
N GLY A 427 -10.25 -6.34 26.47
CA GLY A 427 -10.48 -6.50 25.02
C GLY A 427 -10.47 -5.15 24.29
N ILE A 428 -11.16 -4.13 24.83
CA ILE A 428 -11.12 -2.77 24.27
C ILE A 428 -9.71 -2.19 24.37
N THR A 429 -8.99 -2.35 25.48
CA THR A 429 -7.62 -1.82 25.58
C THR A 429 -6.66 -2.51 24.62
N ILE A 430 -6.73 -3.83 24.45
CA ILE A 430 -5.91 -4.57 23.46
C ILE A 430 -6.25 -4.10 22.05
N PHE A 431 -7.54 -4.04 21.71
CA PHE A 431 -7.97 -3.64 20.37
C PHE A 431 -7.67 -2.16 20.08
N ARG A 432 -7.83 -1.28 21.08
CA ARG A 432 -7.40 0.12 21.03
C ARG A 432 -5.91 0.22 20.78
N ASN A 433 -5.08 -0.48 21.56
CA ASN A 433 -3.63 -0.46 21.38
C ASN A 433 -3.21 -1.00 19.99
N PHE A 434 -3.94 -1.98 19.46
CA PHE A 434 -3.77 -2.46 18.09
C PHE A 434 -4.10 -1.38 17.06
N LEU A 435 -5.24 -0.68 17.20
CA LEU A 435 -5.62 0.43 16.33
C LEU A 435 -4.71 1.66 16.48
N SER A 436 -4.07 1.86 17.62
CA SER A 436 -3.08 2.95 17.82
C SER A 436 -1.76 2.72 17.05
N ASN A 437 -1.56 1.55 16.43
CA ASN A 437 -0.37 1.28 15.64
C ASN A 437 -0.42 2.02 14.29
N GLN A 438 0.43 3.03 14.11
CA GLN A 438 0.49 3.83 12.88
C GLN A 438 0.78 3.01 11.61
N THR A 439 1.55 1.91 11.70
CA THR A 439 1.87 1.07 10.54
C THR A 439 0.63 0.39 9.97
N LEU A 440 -0.36 0.07 10.82
CA LEU A 440 -1.65 -0.50 10.40
C LEU A 440 -2.39 0.45 9.44
N TRP A 441 -2.35 1.75 9.73
CA TRP A 441 -3.09 2.76 8.98
C TRP A 441 -2.48 3.09 7.63
N GLY A 442 -1.20 2.80 7.42
CA GLY A 442 -0.64 2.83 6.06
C GLY A 442 -1.26 1.78 5.13
N TRP A 443 -2.01 0.80 5.66
CA TRP A 443 -2.79 -0.16 4.87
C TRP A 443 -4.29 0.12 4.91
N LEU A 444 -4.83 0.52 6.07
CA LEU A 444 -6.27 0.74 6.22
C LEU A 444 -6.74 2.11 5.72
N ALA A 445 -5.94 3.17 5.86
CA ALA A 445 -6.39 4.51 5.48
C ALA A 445 -6.66 4.67 3.97
N PRO A 446 -5.88 4.08 3.04
CA PRO A 446 -6.21 4.13 1.62
C PRO A 446 -7.55 3.46 1.30
N LEU A 447 -7.92 2.38 2.01
CA LEU A 447 -9.25 1.78 1.89
C LEU A 447 -10.37 2.78 2.23
N GLY A 448 -10.12 3.68 3.19
CA GLY A 448 -11.00 4.80 3.53
C GLY A 448 -10.84 6.03 2.64
N GLY A 449 -10.20 5.91 1.47
CA GLY A 449 -10.04 7.01 0.52
C GLY A 449 -8.93 8.02 0.87
N VAL A 450 -8.08 7.74 1.85
CA VAL A 450 -6.97 8.64 2.24
C VAL A 450 -5.79 8.50 1.26
N PRO A 451 -5.44 9.55 0.51
CA PRO A 451 -4.33 9.53 -0.43
C PRO A 451 -2.97 9.51 0.27
N LYS A 452 -1.94 9.09 -0.48
CA LYS A 452 -0.54 9.12 -0.03
C LYS A 452 -0.10 10.50 0.44
N SER A 453 -0.53 11.58 -0.22
CA SER A 453 -0.19 12.96 0.15
C SER A 453 -0.63 13.31 1.57
N GLN A 454 -1.86 12.95 1.95
CA GLN A 454 -2.38 13.13 3.30
C GLN A 454 -1.67 12.20 4.31
N LEU A 455 -1.42 10.94 3.95
CA LEU A 455 -0.64 10.01 4.78
C LEU A 455 0.79 10.52 5.05
N ASP A 456 1.40 11.20 4.09
CA ASP A 456 2.73 11.78 4.24
C ASP A 456 2.74 13.01 5.15
N LEU A 457 1.59 13.71 5.35
CA LEU A 457 1.45 14.76 6.37
C LEU A 457 1.53 14.18 7.78
N VAL A 458 0.89 13.02 8.00
CA VAL A 458 0.94 12.27 9.28
C VAL A 458 2.39 11.91 9.64
N LYS A 459 3.23 11.61 8.65
CA LYS A 459 4.66 11.31 8.88
C LYS A 459 5.46 12.54 9.35
N ARG A 460 5.01 13.76 9.06
CA ARG A 460 5.68 15.00 9.51
C ARG A 460 5.41 15.27 10.98
N GLU A 461 4.21 14.95 11.46
CA GLU A 461 3.78 15.17 12.85
C GLU A 461 3.13 13.91 13.46
N PRO A 462 3.93 12.86 13.74
CA PRO A 462 3.40 11.56 14.16
C PRO A 462 2.67 11.58 15.51
N TRP A 463 2.96 12.54 16.39
CA TRP A 463 2.26 12.70 17.68
C TRP A 463 0.81 13.17 17.52
N VAL A 464 0.52 14.03 16.53
CA VAL A 464 -0.85 14.50 16.27
C VAL A 464 -1.73 13.30 15.92
N TRP A 465 -1.20 12.39 15.12
CA TRP A 465 -1.89 11.16 14.76
C TRP A 465 -2.17 10.26 15.96
N SER A 466 -1.16 9.99 16.79
CA SER A 466 -1.35 9.16 17.98
C SER A 466 -2.36 9.77 18.96
N ASP A 467 -2.28 11.08 19.17
CA ASP A 467 -3.18 11.80 20.08
C ASP A 467 -4.63 11.78 19.58
N ARG A 468 -4.84 12.01 18.27
CA ARG A 468 -6.17 11.97 17.66
C ARG A 468 -6.75 10.56 17.61
N LEU A 469 -5.94 9.54 17.30
CA LEU A 469 -6.39 8.15 17.39
C LEU A 469 -6.75 7.75 18.82
N GLU A 470 -5.95 8.14 19.82
CA GLU A 470 -6.28 7.87 21.22
C GLU A 470 -7.58 8.56 21.63
N GLU A 471 -7.80 9.80 21.19
CA GLU A 471 -9.04 10.52 21.45
C GLU A 471 -10.25 9.86 20.77
N VAL A 472 -10.15 9.56 19.47
CA VAL A 472 -11.23 8.96 18.69
C VAL A 472 -11.56 7.56 19.19
N VAL A 473 -10.58 6.66 19.23
CA VAL A 473 -10.74 5.25 19.63
C VAL A 473 -10.90 5.12 21.14
N GLY A 474 -10.41 6.06 21.95
CA GLY A 474 -10.53 6.00 23.41
C GLY A 474 -11.82 6.61 23.95
N ARG A 475 -12.39 7.62 23.28
CA ARG A 475 -13.48 8.43 23.85
C ARG A 475 -14.67 8.63 22.91
N ARG A 476 -14.44 8.99 21.65
CA ARG A 476 -15.51 9.49 20.76
C ARG A 476 -16.26 8.40 20.00
N MET A 477 -15.57 7.33 19.62
CA MET A 477 -16.11 6.26 18.76
C MET A 477 -17.26 5.47 19.39
N TRP A 478 -17.30 5.38 20.73
CA TRP A 478 -18.21 4.49 21.48
C TRP A 478 -19.45 5.20 22.05
N THR A 479 -19.85 6.32 21.45
CA THR A 479 -21.01 7.10 21.88
C THR A 479 -22.29 6.61 21.20
N ALA A 480 -23.40 6.56 21.94
CA ALA A 480 -24.64 5.91 21.48
C ALA A 480 -25.30 6.59 20.27
N ASP A 481 -25.03 7.87 20.05
CA ASP A 481 -25.56 8.69 18.95
C ASP A 481 -24.61 8.77 17.74
N ASN A 482 -23.46 8.10 17.78
CA ASN A 482 -22.48 8.14 16.70
C ASN A 482 -22.82 7.13 15.59
N TYR A 483 -23.68 7.57 14.68
CA TYR A 483 -24.17 6.75 13.58
C TYR A 483 -23.08 6.31 12.59
N PHE A 484 -21.97 7.05 12.47
CA PHE A 484 -20.86 6.71 11.55
C PHE A 484 -20.28 5.35 11.93
N TYR A 485 -19.85 5.22 13.18
CA TYR A 485 -19.27 3.97 13.66
C TYR A 485 -20.33 2.91 13.93
N TYR A 486 -21.53 3.30 14.39
CA TYR A 486 -22.63 2.37 14.61
C TYR A 486 -22.91 1.54 13.34
N ALA A 487 -23.00 2.18 12.17
CA ALA A 487 -23.28 1.52 10.89
C ALA A 487 -22.30 0.37 10.61
N TYR A 488 -21.00 0.63 10.75
CA TYR A 488 -19.95 -0.36 10.48
C TYR A 488 -19.81 -1.41 11.58
N ILE A 489 -20.16 -1.09 12.83
CA ILE A 489 -20.15 -2.04 13.95
C ILE A 489 -21.33 -3.00 13.84
N ALA A 490 -22.54 -2.46 13.68
CA ALA A 490 -23.77 -3.22 13.58
C ALA A 490 -23.91 -3.94 12.22
N GLY A 491 -23.42 -3.31 11.16
CA GLY A 491 -23.70 -3.69 9.77
C GLY A 491 -25.00 -3.10 9.25
N GLU A 492 -25.64 -2.21 9.99
CA GLU A 492 -26.89 -1.55 9.61
C GLU A 492 -27.07 -0.26 10.42
N TRP A 493 -27.95 0.63 9.98
CA TRP A 493 -28.46 1.71 10.83
C TRP A 493 -29.73 1.28 11.57
N SER A 494 -29.90 1.80 12.79
CA SER A 494 -31.14 1.66 13.55
C SER A 494 -31.98 2.94 13.44
N LYS A 495 -33.28 2.88 13.72
CA LYS A 495 -34.13 4.08 13.73
C LYS A 495 -33.68 5.12 14.77
N ASP A 496 -33.01 4.69 15.83
CA ASP A 496 -32.50 5.56 16.91
C ASP A 496 -31.09 6.11 16.63
N CYS A 497 -30.34 5.50 15.71
CA CYS A 497 -28.95 5.83 15.41
C CYS A 497 -28.70 5.68 13.91
N CYS A 498 -29.06 6.73 13.17
CA CYS A 498 -28.92 6.84 11.72
C CYS A 498 -28.65 8.31 11.35
N PRO A 499 -28.13 8.58 10.14
CA PRO A 499 -28.00 9.95 9.63
C PRO A 499 -29.36 10.62 9.54
N ARG A 500 -29.42 11.94 9.66
CA ARG A 500 -30.67 12.70 9.65
C ARG A 500 -31.51 12.49 8.38
N TYR A 501 -30.88 12.29 7.22
CA TYR A 501 -31.60 11.96 5.98
C TYR A 501 -32.29 10.58 5.99
N MET A 502 -31.94 9.70 6.92
CA MET A 502 -32.56 8.40 7.16
C MET A 502 -33.67 8.45 8.22
N GLU A 503 -33.92 9.60 8.85
CA GLU A 503 -34.99 9.76 9.85
C GLU A 503 -36.34 10.02 9.16
N GLU A 504 -37.38 9.30 9.59
CA GLU A 504 -38.72 9.33 8.98
C GLU A 504 -39.32 10.73 8.85
N LYS A 505 -39.16 11.56 9.89
CA LYS A 505 -39.68 12.94 9.92
C LYS A 505 -39.11 13.84 8.82
N HIS A 506 -37.96 13.51 8.24
CA HIS A 506 -37.31 14.31 7.19
C HIS A 506 -37.61 13.80 5.79
N PHE A 507 -38.12 12.58 5.65
CA PHE A 507 -38.34 11.93 4.36
C PHE A 507 -39.29 12.71 3.43
N ALA A 508 -40.33 13.34 3.99
CA ALA A 508 -41.25 14.18 3.22
C ALA A 508 -40.57 15.43 2.64
N SER A 509 -39.64 16.05 3.38
CA SER A 509 -38.86 17.20 2.90
C SER A 509 -37.93 16.78 1.76
N LEU A 510 -37.21 15.67 1.94
CA LEU A 510 -36.33 15.10 0.91
C LEU A 510 -37.09 14.85 -0.39
N ARG A 511 -38.24 14.18 -0.33
CA ARG A 511 -39.06 13.90 -1.50
C ARG A 511 -39.53 15.18 -2.21
N LYS A 512 -39.88 16.22 -1.46
CA LYS A 512 -40.30 17.50 -2.02
C LYS A 512 -39.19 18.19 -2.80
N HIS A 513 -37.94 18.01 -2.40
CA HIS A 513 -36.80 18.75 -2.95
C HIS A 513 -35.89 17.89 -3.86
N VAL A 514 -36.13 16.59 -4.00
CA VAL A 514 -35.28 15.64 -4.77
C VAL A 514 -34.90 16.12 -6.17
N ASP A 515 -35.78 16.85 -6.85
CA ASP A 515 -35.56 17.37 -8.20
C ASP A 515 -34.63 18.60 -8.25
N ARG A 516 -34.12 19.07 -7.11
CA ARG A 516 -33.18 20.21 -7.00
C ARG A 516 -31.72 19.80 -7.06
N VAL A 517 -31.42 18.50 -7.15
CA VAL A 517 -30.05 17.97 -7.22
C VAL A 517 -29.67 17.72 -8.69
N THR A 518 -28.55 18.29 -9.11
CA THR A 518 -27.92 18.03 -10.41
C THR A 518 -26.62 17.27 -10.19
N LEU A 519 -26.40 16.19 -10.94
CA LEU A 519 -25.19 15.39 -10.87
C LEU A 519 -24.22 15.78 -11.99
N HIS A 520 -22.94 15.91 -11.66
CA HIS A 520 -21.87 16.19 -12.62
C HIS A 520 -20.71 15.21 -12.46
N HIS A 521 -20.38 14.48 -13.51
CA HIS A 521 -19.20 13.62 -13.54
C HIS A 521 -17.99 14.42 -14.02
N GLY A 522 -17.03 14.66 -13.13
CA GLY A 522 -15.87 15.49 -13.40
C GLY A 522 -15.32 16.19 -12.15
N PRO A 523 -14.23 16.96 -12.30
CA PRO A 523 -13.64 17.77 -11.24
C PRO A 523 -14.62 18.83 -10.73
N ILE A 524 -14.46 19.25 -9.48
CA ILE A 524 -15.32 20.30 -8.91
C ILE A 524 -15.14 21.64 -9.63
N ALA A 525 -13.95 21.88 -10.18
CA ALA A 525 -13.65 23.05 -10.99
C ALA A 525 -14.48 23.13 -12.29
N GLU A 526 -14.82 21.99 -12.90
CA GLU A 526 -15.72 21.95 -14.07
C GLU A 526 -17.18 22.12 -13.63
N ALA A 527 -17.56 21.47 -12.53
CA ALA A 527 -18.91 21.62 -11.95
C ALA A 527 -19.20 23.07 -11.55
N ALA A 528 -18.20 23.80 -11.06
CA ALA A 528 -18.29 25.22 -10.72
C ALA A 528 -18.61 26.12 -11.93
N GLN A 529 -18.33 25.68 -13.15
CA GLN A 529 -18.62 26.43 -14.38
C GLN A 529 -20.06 26.22 -14.88
N LEU A 530 -20.80 25.27 -14.30
CA LEU A 530 -22.19 25.00 -14.71
C LEU A 530 -23.15 26.14 -14.34
N ARG A 531 -22.77 26.97 -13.36
CA ARG A 531 -23.60 28.05 -12.82
C ARG A 531 -22.74 29.20 -12.33
N ASP A 532 -23.25 30.41 -12.46
CA ASP A 532 -22.61 31.63 -11.95
C ASP A 532 -23.22 32.11 -10.60
N ASP A 533 -24.24 31.42 -10.09
CA ASP A 533 -25.03 31.83 -8.92
C ASP A 533 -24.82 30.96 -7.67
N PHE A 534 -23.70 30.23 -7.56
CA PHE A 534 -23.35 29.48 -6.35
C PHE A 534 -23.20 30.41 -5.13
N THR A 535 -23.84 30.04 -4.02
CA THR A 535 -23.74 30.78 -2.75
C THR A 535 -22.90 30.05 -1.71
N LEU A 536 -22.85 28.72 -1.79
CA LEU A 536 -22.12 27.85 -0.87
C LEU A 536 -21.33 26.78 -1.65
N ALA A 537 -20.14 26.44 -1.17
CA ALA A 537 -19.35 25.33 -1.69
C ALA A 537 -18.82 24.47 -0.54
N SER A 538 -19.20 23.18 -0.52
CA SER A 538 -18.57 22.16 0.34
C SER A 538 -17.59 21.37 -0.51
N LEU A 539 -16.32 21.77 -0.46
CA LEU A 539 -15.26 21.20 -1.28
C LEU A 539 -14.78 19.83 -0.76
N LEU A 540 -15.16 19.44 0.47
CA LEU A 540 -14.61 18.28 1.19
C LEU A 540 -13.07 18.25 1.12
N ASP A 541 -12.45 17.08 1.34
CA ASP A 541 -11.04 16.82 1.01
C ASP A 541 -10.83 16.81 -0.53
N SER A 542 -11.13 17.93 -1.20
CA SER A 542 -10.92 18.08 -2.64
C SER A 542 -9.45 17.79 -2.96
N MET A 543 -9.22 16.87 -3.89
CA MET A 543 -7.90 16.47 -4.37
C MET A 543 -7.40 17.36 -5.53
N ASP A 544 -8.21 18.36 -5.91
CA ASP A 544 -8.04 19.26 -7.07
C ASP A 544 -7.05 20.41 -6.80
#